data_AF-A0A1Q8A6F4-F1
#
_entry.id   AF-A0A1Q8A6F4-F1
#
_cell.length_a   1.000
_cell.length_b   1.000
_cell.length_c   1.000
_cell.angle_alpha   90.00
_cell.angle_beta   90.00
_cell.angle_gamma   90.00
#
_symmetry.space_group_name_H-M   'P 1'
#
loop_
_entity.id
_entity.type
_entity.pdbx_description
1 polymer ?
#
loop_
_entity_poly.entity_id
_entity_poly.type
_entity_poly.pdbx_seq_one_letter_code
_entity_poly.pdbx_strand_id
1 'polypeptide(L)'
;MVEQFEIVARVANPPPSLLSKYTRKEREFFLQYADFVHRTLNSEGVREKLRELMQMENIRLTRELDFRIMVFPARPLTGRPRSTLHGSYNQDAGQISLYPLKLSRLWIRREGSSLFQTPWEDLADNQKKVLSEAWLSAISTLIHEVLHVKFENRGYSRYSEEAIVRKLENQYAQEWIQQTESLVGQVTAE
;
A
#
# COMPACT_ATOMS: atom_id res chain seq x y z
N MET A 1 27.61 13.51 3.70
CA MET A 1 27.19 12.11 3.90
C MET A 1 25.69 12.08 3.75
N VAL A 2 25.18 11.41 2.72
CA VAL A 2 23.73 11.26 2.53
C VAL A 2 23.30 10.19 3.52
N GLU A 3 22.52 10.56 4.54
CA GLU A 3 21.88 9.59 5.43
C GLU A 3 21.09 8.62 4.53
N GLN A 4 21.52 7.36 4.49
CA GLN A 4 20.84 6.33 3.71
C GLN A 4 19.47 6.10 4.35
N PHE A 5 18.46 6.58 3.65
CA PHE A 5 17.08 6.22 3.82
C PHE A 5 16.90 4.71 3.72
N GLU A 6 16.46 4.08 4.80
CA GLU A 6 16.05 2.68 4.78
C GLU A 6 14.53 2.62 5.01
N ILE A 7 13.78 2.42 3.93
CA ILE A 7 12.42 1.88 4.04
C ILE A 7 12.55 0.38 3.96
N VAL A 8 12.08 -0.29 5.01
CA VAL A 8 11.99 -1.74 5.03
C VAL A 8 10.53 -2.11 4.85
N ALA A 9 10.22 -2.68 3.69
CA ALA A 9 8.93 -3.27 3.43
C ALA A 9 9.01 -4.77 3.75
N ARG A 10 8.07 -5.28 4.53
CA ARG A 10 8.00 -6.71 4.88
C ARG A 10 6.57 -7.20 4.98
N VAL A 11 6.34 -8.41 4.51
CA VAL A 11 5.04 -9.08 4.66
C VAL A 11 4.85 -9.52 6.11
N ALA A 12 3.76 -9.09 6.73
CA ALA A 12 3.45 -9.41 8.10
C ALA A 12 2.93 -10.85 8.22
N ASN A 13 3.43 -11.59 9.22
CA ASN A 13 2.94 -12.93 9.52
C ASN A 13 1.50 -12.87 10.06
N PRO A 14 0.51 -13.47 9.37
CA PRO A 14 -0.86 -13.44 9.82
C PRO A 14 -1.07 -14.36 11.03
N PRO A 15 -1.91 -13.98 12.01
CA PRO A 15 -2.23 -14.86 13.14
C PRO A 15 -2.90 -16.17 12.69
N PRO A 16 -2.61 -17.32 13.33
CA PRO A 16 -3.24 -18.62 12.97
C PRO A 16 -4.77 -18.59 12.99
N SER A 17 -5.36 -17.84 13.93
CA SER A 17 -6.81 -17.67 14.06
C SER A 17 -7.46 -16.88 12.91
N LEU A 18 -6.66 -16.13 12.15
CA LEU A 18 -7.11 -15.43 10.95
C LEU A 18 -7.00 -16.34 9.73
N LEU A 19 -5.91 -17.12 9.64
CA LEU A 19 -5.71 -18.13 8.58
C LEU A 19 -6.86 -19.14 8.50
N SER A 20 -7.42 -19.56 9.63
CA SER A 20 -8.53 -20.53 9.67
C SER A 20 -9.85 -20.01 9.08
N LYS A 21 -9.99 -18.69 8.85
CA LYS A 21 -11.22 -18.07 8.32
C LYS A 21 -11.29 -18.01 6.80
N TYR A 22 -10.22 -18.42 6.12
CA TYR A 22 -10.07 -18.33 4.67
C TYR A 22 -9.79 -19.71 4.08
N THR A 23 -10.33 -19.97 2.89
CA THR A 23 -10.05 -21.20 2.15
C THR A 23 -8.60 -21.20 1.64
N ARG A 24 -8.09 -22.35 1.18
CA ARG A 24 -6.77 -22.43 0.54
C ARG A 24 -6.62 -21.40 -0.60
N LYS A 25 -7.56 -21.37 -1.54
CA LYS A 25 -7.55 -20.42 -2.68
C LYS A 25 -7.54 -18.95 -2.23
N GLU A 26 -8.31 -18.61 -1.20
CA GLU A 26 -8.35 -17.24 -0.68
C GLU A 26 -7.01 -16.85 -0.01
N ARG A 27 -6.38 -17.79 0.72
CA ARG A 27 -5.07 -17.55 1.35
C ARG A 27 -3.98 -17.35 0.29
N GLU A 28 -3.96 -18.19 -0.73
CA GLU A 28 -3.02 -18.08 -1.85
C GLU A 28 -3.16 -16.72 -2.55
N PHE A 29 -4.39 -16.31 -2.85
CA PHE A 29 -4.67 -14.98 -3.42
C PHE A 29 -4.11 -13.83 -2.56
N PHE A 30 -4.39 -13.84 -1.26
CA PHE A 30 -3.97 -12.76 -0.36
C PHE A 30 -2.45 -12.75 -0.11
N LEU A 31 -1.78 -13.90 -0.14
CA LEU A 31 -0.32 -13.97 -0.10
C LEU A 31 0.30 -13.40 -1.37
N GLN A 32 -0.25 -13.73 -2.55
CA GLN A 32 0.18 -13.15 -3.82
C GLN A 32 -0.08 -11.64 -3.88
N TYR A 33 -1.20 -11.18 -3.33
CA TYR A 33 -1.49 -9.74 -3.20
C TYR A 33 -0.40 -9.06 -2.36
N ALA A 34 -0.07 -9.62 -1.19
CA ALA A 34 0.95 -9.06 -0.31
C ALA A 34 2.33 -9.03 -0.98
N ASP A 35 2.67 -10.08 -1.73
CA ASP A 35 3.89 -10.11 -2.54
C ASP A 35 3.89 -9.05 -3.65
N PHE A 36 2.77 -8.88 -4.37
CA PHE A 36 2.62 -7.84 -5.39
C PHE A 36 2.83 -6.43 -4.81
N VAL A 37 2.24 -6.13 -3.65
CA VAL A 37 2.48 -4.86 -2.94
C VAL A 37 3.94 -4.76 -2.51
N HIS A 38 4.53 -5.84 -2.00
CA HIS A 38 5.92 -5.85 -1.58
C HIS A 38 6.86 -5.52 -2.74
N ARG A 39 6.67 -6.16 -3.90
CA ARG A 39 7.43 -5.87 -5.13
C ARG A 39 7.20 -4.43 -5.60
N THR A 40 5.95 -3.96 -5.58
CA THR A 40 5.58 -2.58 -5.94
C THR A 40 6.37 -1.57 -5.12
N LEU A 41 6.37 -1.69 -3.80
CA LEU A 41 7.06 -0.75 -2.90
C LEU A 41 8.59 -0.85 -2.97
N ASN A 42 9.11 -2.01 -3.39
CA ASN A 42 10.55 -2.23 -3.59
C ASN A 42 11.03 -1.92 -5.01
N SER A 43 10.12 -1.65 -5.95
CA SER A 43 10.49 -1.32 -7.32
C SER A 43 11.30 -0.02 -7.36
N GLU A 44 12.30 0.02 -8.23
CA GLU A 44 13.22 1.16 -8.33
C GLU A 44 12.48 2.47 -8.62
N GLY A 45 11.51 2.44 -9.54
CA GLY A 45 10.70 3.62 -9.90
C GLY A 45 9.91 4.18 -8.72
N VAL A 46 9.28 3.32 -7.90
CA VAL A 46 8.56 3.78 -6.69
C VAL A 46 9.53 4.31 -5.64
N ARG A 47 10.68 3.63 -5.47
CA ARG A 47 11.72 4.06 -4.52
C ARG A 47 12.32 5.41 -4.89
N GLU A 48 12.56 5.66 -6.17
CA GLU A 48 13.06 6.94 -6.67
C GLU A 48 12.03 8.06 -6.47
N LYS A 49 10.79 7.85 -6.90
CA LYS A 49 9.69 8.81 -6.71
C LYS A 49 9.47 9.17 -5.25
N LEU A 50 9.63 8.20 -4.35
CA LEU A 50 9.53 8.45 -2.93
C LEU A 50 10.68 9.31 -2.39
N ARG A 51 11.92 9.09 -2.86
CA ARG A 51 13.06 9.96 -2.52
C ARG A 51 12.82 11.39 -3.01
N GLU A 52 12.32 11.55 -4.23
CA GLU A 52 11.96 12.86 -4.79
C GLU A 52 10.90 13.57 -3.92
N LEU A 53 9.82 12.87 -3.56
CA LEU A 53 8.77 13.38 -2.68
C LEU A 53 9.34 13.90 -1.37
N MET A 54 10.18 13.11 -0.70
CA MET A 54 10.77 13.49 0.57
C MET A 54 11.71 14.69 0.45
N GLN A 55 12.48 14.77 -0.62
CA GLN A 55 13.34 15.92 -0.88
C GLN A 55 12.52 17.19 -1.12
N MET A 56 11.49 17.12 -1.97
CA MET A 56 10.59 18.24 -2.26
C MET A 56 9.87 18.74 -1.00
N GLU A 57 9.41 17.81 -0.16
CA GLU A 57 8.66 18.13 1.05
C GLU A 57 9.56 18.37 2.28
N ASN A 58 10.89 18.32 2.09
CA ASN A 58 11.93 18.44 3.12
C ASN A 58 11.62 17.54 4.35
N ILE A 59 11.23 16.31 4.08
CA ILE A 59 10.93 15.30 5.09
C ILE A 59 12.25 14.72 5.59
N ARG A 60 12.54 14.94 6.87
CA ARG A 60 13.71 14.36 7.54
C ARG A 60 13.25 13.23 8.44
N LEU A 61 13.69 12.01 8.12
CA LEU A 61 13.42 10.86 8.97
C LEU A 61 14.39 10.84 10.14
N THR A 62 13.86 10.74 11.35
CA THR A 62 14.66 10.52 12.56
C THR A 62 14.88 9.03 12.84
N ARG A 63 14.28 8.14 12.03
CA ARG A 63 14.26 6.69 12.18
C ARG A 63 13.90 5.98 10.88
N GLU A 64 14.17 4.69 10.82
CA GLU A 64 13.69 3.78 9.78
C GLU A 64 12.15 3.76 9.74
N LEU A 65 11.57 3.66 8.54
CA LEU A 65 10.14 3.42 8.37
C LEU A 65 9.90 1.94 8.04
N ASP A 66 9.22 1.25 8.96
CA ASP A 66 8.85 -0.16 8.83
C ASP A 66 7.47 -0.29 8.16
N PHE A 67 7.44 -0.65 6.89
CA PHE A 67 6.22 -0.94 6.15
C PHE A 67 5.83 -2.41 6.31
N ARG A 68 4.78 -2.65 7.10
CA ARG A 68 4.18 -3.97 7.28
C ARG A 68 3.02 -4.18 6.33
N ILE A 69 3.25 -5.04 5.35
CA ILE A 69 2.24 -5.43 4.37
C ILE A 69 1.42 -6.55 4.99
N MET A 70 0.19 -6.23 5.36
CA MET A 70 -0.75 -7.16 5.98
C MET A 70 -1.28 -8.11 4.91
N VAL A 71 -1.32 -9.41 5.22
CA VAL A 71 -1.82 -10.42 4.26
C VAL A 71 -3.33 -10.30 4.07
N PHE A 72 -4.08 -9.97 5.12
CA PHE A 72 -5.55 -9.98 5.09
C PHE A 72 -6.13 -8.57 5.29
N PRO A 73 -7.32 -8.28 4.73
CA PRO A 73 -7.93 -6.97 4.85
C PRO A 73 -8.24 -6.63 6.30
N ALA A 74 -8.16 -5.35 6.63
CA ALA A 74 -8.50 -4.87 7.97
C ALA A 74 -9.93 -5.28 8.34
N ARG A 75 -10.10 -5.75 9.57
CA ARG A 75 -11.44 -5.97 10.12
C ARG A 75 -12.03 -4.60 10.49
N PRO A 76 -13.28 -4.31 10.12
CA PRO A 76 -13.95 -3.14 10.67
C PRO A 76 -14.00 -3.30 12.19
N LEU A 77 -13.56 -2.27 12.92
CA LEU A 77 -13.83 -2.17 14.35
C LEU A 77 -15.35 -2.14 14.51
N THR A 78 -15.87 -2.98 15.41
CA THR A 78 -17.30 -3.14 15.66
C THR A 78 -17.97 -1.78 15.85
N GLY A 79 -18.98 -1.46 15.03
CA GLY A 79 -19.84 -0.29 15.19
C GLY A 79 -19.48 0.96 14.37
N ARG A 80 -18.40 0.98 13.57
CA ARG A 80 -18.10 2.11 12.66
C ARG A 80 -18.50 1.82 11.21
N PRO A 81 -18.84 2.86 10.41
CA PRO A 81 -19.11 2.70 8.98
C PRO A 81 -17.97 1.98 8.27
N ARG A 82 -18.28 1.33 7.14
CA ARG A 82 -17.37 0.52 6.30
C ARG A 82 -16.25 1.35 5.62
N SER A 83 -15.54 2.24 6.32
CA SER A 83 -14.29 2.76 5.77
C SER A 83 -13.30 1.60 5.75
N THR A 84 -12.92 1.18 4.55
CA THR A 84 -11.85 0.19 4.37
C THR A 84 -10.56 0.86 4.81
N LEU A 85 -9.95 0.36 5.87
CA LEU A 85 -8.64 0.81 6.30
C LEU A 85 -7.61 0.23 5.34
N HIS A 86 -6.94 1.08 4.58
CA HIS A 86 -5.88 0.70 3.64
C HIS A 86 -4.48 0.93 4.25
N GLY A 87 -4.37 1.90 5.16
CA GLY A 87 -3.15 2.26 5.87
C GLY A 87 -3.40 2.53 7.34
N SER A 88 -2.36 2.37 8.16
CA SER A 88 -2.31 3.01 9.47
C SER A 88 -0.88 3.25 9.89
N TYR A 89 -0.58 4.48 10.33
CA TYR A 89 0.70 4.82 10.95
C TYR A 89 0.67 4.71 12.49
N ASN A 90 1.66 4.00 13.02
CA ASN A 90 2.01 3.99 14.43
C ASN A 90 3.26 4.85 14.65
N GLN A 91 3.05 6.08 15.11
CA GLN A 91 4.10 7.03 15.39
C GLN A 91 5.06 6.56 16.47
N ASP A 92 4.68 5.78 17.47
CA ASP A 92 5.66 5.39 18.51
C ASP A 92 6.69 4.40 17.94
N ALA A 93 6.23 3.51 17.06
CA ALA A 93 7.03 2.45 16.45
C ALA A 93 7.65 2.80 15.08
N GLY A 94 7.32 3.95 14.48
CA GLY A 94 7.71 4.26 13.10
C GLY A 94 7.16 3.26 12.09
N GLN A 95 6.03 2.63 12.40
CA GLN A 95 5.51 1.48 11.67
C GLN A 95 4.27 1.87 10.86
N ILE A 96 4.28 1.55 9.57
CA ILE A 96 3.18 1.77 8.65
C ILE A 96 2.58 0.41 8.30
N SER A 97 1.28 0.22 8.52
CA SER A 97 0.60 -1.04 8.17
C SER A 97 -0.25 -0.86 6.93
N LEU A 98 0.01 -1.64 5.88
CA LEU A 98 -0.71 -1.60 4.61
C LEU A 98 -1.64 -2.81 4.48
N TYR A 99 -2.91 -2.58 4.21
CA TYR A 99 -3.92 -3.63 4.11
C TYR A 99 -4.40 -3.82 2.67
N PRO A 100 -4.69 -5.07 2.26
CA PRO A 100 -5.17 -5.35 0.92
C PRO A 100 -6.60 -4.86 0.72
N LEU A 101 -6.97 -4.63 -0.55
CA LEU A 101 -8.35 -4.34 -0.93
C LEU A 101 -9.33 -5.38 -0.38
N LYS A 102 -10.49 -4.90 0.03
CA LYS A 102 -11.58 -5.77 0.48
C LYS A 102 -12.38 -6.26 -0.73
N LEU A 103 -11.90 -7.33 -1.36
CA LEU A 103 -12.58 -7.98 -2.48
C LEU A 103 -13.59 -9.03 -2.01
N SER A 104 -14.61 -9.28 -2.84
CA SER A 104 -15.59 -10.31 -2.52
C SER A 104 -14.96 -11.71 -2.59
N ARG A 105 -15.30 -12.57 -1.63
CA ARG A 105 -14.79 -13.96 -1.61
C ARG A 105 -15.19 -14.73 -2.88
N LEU A 106 -16.37 -14.45 -3.43
CA LEU A 106 -16.83 -15.08 -4.66
C LEU A 106 -15.95 -14.68 -5.85
N TRP A 107 -15.63 -13.38 -5.96
CA TRP A 107 -14.74 -12.87 -6.99
C TRP A 107 -13.35 -13.49 -6.89
N ILE A 108 -12.74 -13.49 -5.70
CA ILE A 108 -11.41 -14.10 -5.47
C ILE A 108 -11.39 -15.56 -5.95
N ARG A 109 -12.43 -16.33 -5.62
CA ARG A 109 -12.51 -17.76 -5.97
C ARG A 109 -12.73 -18.04 -7.45
N ARG A 110 -13.35 -17.11 -8.18
CA ARG A 110 -13.71 -17.28 -9.61
C ARG A 110 -12.69 -16.65 -10.55
N GLU A 111 -12.20 -15.46 -10.19
CA GLU A 111 -11.46 -14.57 -11.09
C GLU A 111 -10.08 -14.19 -10.53
N GLY A 112 -9.85 -14.35 -9.22
CA GLY A 112 -8.63 -13.88 -8.57
C GLY A 112 -7.44 -14.84 -8.64
N SER A 113 -7.63 -16.13 -8.92
CA SER A 113 -6.60 -17.16 -8.71
C SER A 113 -5.33 -17.00 -9.53
N SER A 114 -5.40 -16.34 -10.69
CA SER A 114 -4.23 -16.09 -11.55
C SER A 114 -3.87 -14.61 -11.66
N LEU A 115 -4.56 -13.73 -10.93
CA LEU A 115 -4.46 -12.27 -11.11
C LEU A 115 -3.02 -11.75 -11.08
N PHE A 116 -2.20 -12.25 -10.15
CA PHE A 116 -0.84 -11.79 -9.94
C PHE A 116 0.23 -12.58 -10.71
N GLN A 117 -0.19 -13.58 -11.48
CA GLN A 117 0.70 -14.46 -12.27
C GLN A 117 0.49 -14.30 -13.77
N THR A 118 -0.65 -13.74 -14.18
CA THR A 118 -0.97 -13.48 -15.57
C THR A 118 -0.34 -12.14 -15.99
N PRO A 119 0.40 -12.09 -17.10
CA PRO A 119 0.94 -10.84 -17.64
C PRO A 119 -0.16 -9.80 -17.87
N TRP A 120 0.16 -8.52 -17.69
CA TRP A 120 -0.80 -7.42 -17.83
C TRP A 120 -1.63 -7.50 -19.12
N GLU A 121 -0.99 -7.74 -20.27
CA GLU A 121 -1.65 -7.79 -21.58
C GLU A 121 -2.76 -8.86 -21.65
N ASP A 122 -2.55 -9.99 -20.95
CA ASP A 122 -3.44 -11.15 -20.95
C ASP A 122 -4.55 -11.07 -19.88
N LEU A 123 -4.51 -10.06 -19.00
CA LEU A 123 -5.55 -9.85 -18.00
C LEU A 123 -6.83 -9.30 -18.62
N ALA A 124 -7.97 -9.82 -18.17
CA ALA A 124 -9.28 -9.25 -18.49
C ALA A 124 -9.47 -7.86 -17.83
N ASP A 125 -10.33 -7.01 -18.38
CA ASP A 125 -10.50 -5.62 -17.93
C ASP A 125 -10.86 -5.48 -16.44
N ASN A 126 -11.70 -6.39 -15.93
CA ASN A 126 -12.04 -6.48 -14.51
C ASN A 126 -10.82 -6.81 -13.64
N GLN A 127 -9.93 -7.68 -14.10
CA GLN A 127 -8.71 -8.06 -13.40
C GLN A 127 -7.69 -6.92 -13.44
N LYS A 128 -7.49 -6.30 -14.61
CA LYS A 128 -6.68 -5.08 -14.78
C LYS A 128 -7.12 -4.01 -13.80
N LYS A 129 -8.43 -3.76 -13.71
CA LYS A 129 -9.00 -2.79 -12.75
C LYS A 129 -8.65 -3.10 -11.30
N VAL A 130 -8.78 -4.36 -10.87
CA VAL A 130 -8.45 -4.76 -9.49
C VAL A 130 -6.96 -4.59 -9.22
N LEU A 131 -6.10 -4.94 -10.18
CA LEU A 131 -4.65 -4.81 -10.04
C LEU A 131 -4.22 -3.33 -9.98
N SER A 132 -4.76 -2.48 -10.85
CA SER A 132 -4.54 -1.03 -10.79
C SER A 132 -5.04 -0.43 -9.49
N GLU A 133 -6.20 -0.86 -8.99
CA GLU A 133 -6.73 -0.39 -7.70
C GLU A 133 -5.84 -0.85 -6.54
N ALA A 134 -5.29 -2.07 -6.60
CA ALA A 134 -4.36 -2.59 -5.60
C ALA A 134 -3.06 -1.78 -5.57
N TRP A 135 -2.50 -1.49 -6.75
CA TRP A 135 -1.32 -0.65 -6.91
C TRP A 135 -1.58 0.76 -6.39
N LEU A 136 -2.68 1.39 -6.84
CA LEU A 136 -3.05 2.74 -6.43
C LEU A 136 -3.27 2.82 -4.93
N SER A 137 -4.00 1.87 -4.35
CA SER A 137 -4.23 1.82 -2.91
C SER A 137 -2.91 1.73 -2.14
N ALA A 138 -1.96 0.90 -2.58
CA ALA A 138 -0.66 0.79 -1.94
C ALA A 138 0.16 2.09 -2.03
N ILE A 139 0.22 2.70 -3.22
CA ILE A 139 0.98 3.94 -3.46
C ILE A 139 0.36 5.14 -2.76
N SER A 140 -0.96 5.32 -2.85
CA SER A 140 -1.67 6.40 -2.16
C SER A 140 -1.42 6.31 -0.66
N THR A 141 -1.51 5.09 -0.10
CA THR A 141 -1.24 4.87 1.32
C THR A 141 0.23 5.11 1.67
N LEU A 142 1.18 4.67 0.85
CA LEU A 142 2.61 4.96 1.03
C LEU A 142 2.85 6.48 1.13
N ILE A 143 2.31 7.23 0.18
CA ILE A 143 2.45 8.70 0.13
C ILE A 143 1.80 9.31 1.38
N HIS A 144 0.56 8.93 1.70
CA HIS A 144 -0.19 9.43 2.83
C HIS A 144 0.59 9.28 4.15
N GLU A 145 1.09 8.08 4.41
CA GLU A 145 1.74 7.75 5.67
C GLU A 145 3.15 8.37 5.77
N VAL A 146 3.86 8.51 4.65
CA VAL A 146 5.14 9.24 4.61
C VAL A 146 4.93 10.74 4.83
N LEU A 147 3.86 11.31 4.29
CA LEU A 147 3.52 12.72 4.51
C LEU A 147 3.16 12.99 5.98
N HIS A 148 2.55 12.04 6.70
CA HIS A 148 2.36 12.19 8.16
C HIS A 148 3.67 12.40 8.91
N VAL A 149 4.76 11.77 8.47
CA VAL A 149 6.09 11.93 9.09
C VAL A 149 6.57 13.39 9.05
N LYS A 150 6.21 14.15 8.00
CA LYS A 150 6.50 15.59 7.89
C LYS A 150 5.95 16.41 9.05
N PHE A 151 4.82 15.98 9.61
CA PHE A 151 4.03 16.76 10.56
C PHE A 151 4.18 16.30 12.02
N GLU A 152 4.81 15.14 12.27
CA GLU A 152 5.00 14.55 13.61
C GLU A 152 5.48 15.54 14.70
N ASN A 153 6.33 16.49 14.34
CA ASN A 153 6.94 17.44 15.29
C ASN A 153 6.42 18.89 15.15
N ARG A 154 5.38 19.12 14.34
CA ARG A 154 4.91 20.48 14.03
C ARG A 154 3.78 20.99 14.93
N GLY A 155 3.29 20.16 15.86
CA GLY A 155 2.27 20.55 16.84
C GLY A 155 0.89 20.87 16.24
N TYR A 156 0.62 20.42 15.01
CA TYR A 156 -0.70 20.57 14.40
C TYR A 156 -1.74 19.72 15.13
N SER A 157 -3.01 20.17 15.08
CA SER A 157 -4.11 19.29 15.43
C SER A 157 -4.19 18.16 14.39
N ARG A 158 -4.51 16.93 14.82
CA ARG A 158 -4.67 15.77 13.92
C ARG A 158 -5.64 16.06 12.77
N TYR A 159 -6.69 16.84 13.01
CA TYR A 159 -7.67 17.20 11.98
C TYR A 159 -7.08 18.12 10.90
N SER A 160 -6.30 19.12 11.30
CA SER A 160 -5.65 20.04 10.36
C SER A 160 -4.55 19.34 9.56
N GLU A 161 -3.78 18.47 10.23
CA GLU A 161 -2.76 17.63 9.60
C GLU A 161 -3.37 16.72 8.53
N GLU A 162 -4.40 15.95 8.88
CA GLU A 162 -5.10 15.05 7.96
C GLU A 162 -5.59 15.75 6.69
N ALA A 163 -6.15 16.95 6.83
CA ALA A 163 -6.63 17.72 5.68
C ALA A 163 -5.50 18.13 4.71
N ILE A 164 -4.33 18.50 5.25
CA ILE A 164 -3.16 18.87 4.46
C ILE A 164 -2.56 17.62 3.81
N VAL A 165 -2.40 16.54 4.57
CA VAL A 165 -1.88 15.25 4.07
C VAL A 165 -2.73 14.75 2.92
N ARG A 166 -4.06 14.71 3.05
CA ARG A 166 -4.96 14.29 1.96
C ARG A 166 -4.85 15.16 0.71
N LYS A 167 -4.64 16.46 0.87
CA LYS A 167 -4.47 17.37 -0.27
C LYS A 167 -3.20 17.03 -1.05
N LEU A 168 -2.08 16.85 -0.33
CA LEU A 168 -0.78 16.51 -0.92
C LEU A 168 -0.80 15.08 -1.49
N GLU A 169 -1.38 14.12 -0.78
CA GLU A 169 -1.59 12.75 -1.24
C GLU A 169 -2.27 12.74 -2.60
N ASN A 170 -3.41 13.42 -2.74
CA ASN A 170 -4.13 13.48 -4.00
C ASN A 170 -3.29 14.10 -5.13
N GLN A 171 -2.51 15.13 -4.84
CA GLN A 171 -1.63 15.75 -5.84
C GLN A 171 -0.58 14.75 -6.33
N TYR A 172 0.21 14.18 -5.40
CA TYR A 172 1.30 13.27 -5.75
C TYR A 172 0.80 11.95 -6.33
N ALA A 173 -0.26 11.38 -5.77
CA ALA A 173 -0.85 10.15 -6.30
C ALA A 173 -1.32 10.36 -7.75
N GLN A 174 -1.98 11.48 -8.08
CA GLN A 174 -2.39 11.76 -9.47
C GLN A 174 -1.20 11.91 -10.43
N GLU A 175 -0.13 12.59 -10.01
CA GLU A 175 1.09 12.72 -10.81
C GLU A 175 1.75 11.35 -11.08
N TRP A 176 1.75 10.46 -10.08
CA TRP A 176 2.31 9.11 -10.23
C TRP A 176 1.36 8.22 -11.05
N ILE A 177 0.04 8.37 -10.89
CA ILE A 177 -1.02 7.68 -11.65
C ILE A 177 -0.91 7.93 -13.16
N GLN A 178 -0.63 9.17 -13.57
CA GLN A 178 -0.48 9.51 -14.99
C GLN A 178 0.72 8.80 -15.67
N GLN A 179 1.59 8.17 -14.88
CA GLN A 179 2.75 7.41 -15.33
C GLN A 179 2.55 5.87 -15.17
N THR A 180 1.36 5.44 -14.73
CA THR A 180 1.12 4.12 -14.09
C THR A 180 0.85 2.94 -15.02
N GLU A 181 0.32 3.14 -16.23
CA GLU A 181 0.11 1.99 -17.15
C GLU A 181 1.43 1.31 -17.52
N SER A 182 2.52 2.08 -17.62
CA SER A 182 3.88 1.56 -17.80
C SER A 182 4.39 0.84 -16.53
N LEU A 183 4.10 1.36 -15.34
CA LEU A 183 4.64 0.86 -14.07
C LEU A 183 3.93 -0.40 -13.56
N VAL A 184 2.61 -0.52 -13.71
CA VAL A 184 1.87 -1.74 -13.31
C VAL A 184 2.25 -2.92 -14.20
N GLY A 185 2.43 -2.67 -15.51
CA GLY A 185 2.93 -3.67 -16.45
C GLY A 185 4.33 -4.18 -16.07
N GLN A 186 5.25 -3.29 -15.68
CA GLN A 186 6.61 -3.65 -15.26
C GLN A 186 6.64 -4.57 -14.03
N VAL A 187 5.81 -4.29 -13.01
CA VAL A 187 5.76 -5.11 -11.77
C VAL A 187 5.19 -6.52 -12.02
N THR A 188 4.38 -6.71 -13.07
CA THR A 188 3.82 -8.03 -13.41
C THR A 188 4.67 -8.84 -14.39
N ALA A 189 5.69 -8.23 -15.02
CA ALA A 189 6.57 -8.90 -15.97
C ALA A 189 7.82 -9.54 -15.31
N GLU A 190 8.11 -9.18 -14.06
CA GLU A 190 9.14 -9.80 -13.20
C GLU A 190 8.60 -11.00 -12.42
#